data_AF-A0A349HH19-F1
#
_entry.id   AF-A0A349HH19-F1
#
_cell.length_a   1.000
_cell.length_b   1.000
_cell.length_c   1.000
_cell.angle_alpha   90.00
_cell.angle_beta   90.00
_cell.angle_gamma   90.00
#
_symmetry.space_group_name_H-M   'P 1'
#
loop_
_entity.id
_entity.type
_entity.pdbx_description
1 polymer ?
#
loop_
_entity_poly.entity_id
_entity_poly.type
_entity_poly.pdbx_seq_one_letter_code
_entity_poly.pdbx_strand_id
1 'polypeptide(L)'
;MSNIKDIQAIKTLISEGKKQGFLTFEQLGKALPAEFNKADQLDDVIKIFDQLNIAIVNTPEDGKKIMDAGVENDEEINLTENEEE
;
A
#
# COMPACT_ATOMS: atom_id res chain seq x y z
N MET A 1 24.63 2.49 -11.48
CA MET A 1 24.44 2.38 -10.01
C MET A 1 22.96 2.54 -9.65
N SER A 2 22.07 1.71 -10.20
CA SER A 2 20.61 1.89 -10.00
C SER A 2 20.09 1.12 -8.77
N ASN A 3 20.59 -0.09 -8.52
CA ASN A 3 20.09 -0.99 -7.46
C ASN A 3 20.05 -0.43 -6.02
N ILE A 4 20.95 0.49 -5.65
CA ILE A 4 20.98 1.02 -4.27
C ILE A 4 19.80 1.97 -4.00
N LYS A 5 19.38 2.75 -5.00
CA LYS A 5 18.27 3.69 -4.83
C LYS A 5 16.94 2.95 -4.70
N ASP A 6 16.81 1.85 -5.45
CA ASP A 6 15.63 0.99 -5.46
C ASP A 6 15.40 0.34 -4.09
N ILE A 7 16.46 -0.22 -3.50
CA ILE A 7 16.41 -0.83 -2.16
C ILE A 7 16.07 0.22 -1.08
N GLN A 8 16.60 1.44 -1.20
CA GLN A 8 16.31 2.50 -0.23
C GLN A 8 14.87 3.00 -0.31
N ALA A 9 14.31 3.10 -1.51
CA ALA A 9 12.92 3.47 -1.72
C ALA A 9 11.97 2.47 -1.03
N ILE A 10 12.15 1.17 -1.31
CA ILE A 10 11.35 0.09 -0.70
C ILE A 10 11.47 0.13 0.83
N LYS A 11 12.68 0.25 1.37
CA LYS A 11 12.90 0.32 2.83
C LYS A 11 12.21 1.51 3.48
N THR A 12 12.23 2.66 2.80
CA THR A 12 11.56 3.88 3.29
C THR A 12 10.05 3.66 3.33
N LEU A 13 9.46 3.14 2.25
CA LEU A 13 8.04 2.81 2.18
C LEU A 13 7.64 1.81 3.27
N ILE A 14 8.41 0.73 3.46
CA ILE A 14 8.13 -0.24 4.54
C ILE A 14 8.13 0.43 5.91
N SER A 15 9.11 1.31 6.18
CA SER A 15 9.20 1.99 7.47
C SER A 15 8.03 2.97 7.68
N GLU A 16 7.67 3.70 6.63
CA GLU A 16 6.60 4.70 6.65
C GLU A 16 5.21 4.03 6.73
N GLY A 17 5.00 3.01 5.90
CA GLY A 17 3.80 2.18 5.89
C GLY A 17 3.61 1.40 7.18
N LYS A 18 4.67 0.87 7.78
CA LYS A 18 4.57 0.19 9.09
C LYS A 18 4.27 1.14 10.24
N LYS A 19 4.74 2.40 10.15
CA LYS A 19 4.49 3.42 11.17
C LYS A 19 3.06 3.97 11.08
N GLN A 20 2.54 4.11 9.87
CA GLN A 20 1.18 4.60 9.62
C GLN A 20 0.15 3.47 9.57
N GLY A 21 0.59 2.24 9.33
CA GLY A 21 -0.19 1.04 9.00
C GLY A 21 -0.72 1.02 7.55
N PHE A 22 -0.56 2.10 6.78
CA PHE A 22 -1.01 2.17 5.39
C PHE A 22 -0.05 3.01 4.52
N LEU A 23 -0.15 2.83 3.21
CA LEU A 23 0.52 3.63 2.17
C LEU A 23 -0.46 3.94 1.04
N THR A 24 -0.31 5.10 0.40
CA THR A 24 -1.12 5.42 -0.79
C THR A 24 -0.47 4.92 -2.07
N PHE A 25 -1.28 4.63 -3.11
CA PHE A 25 -0.76 4.36 -4.45
C PHE A 25 0.14 5.48 -4.98
N GLU A 26 -0.12 6.73 -4.60
CA GLU A 26 0.72 7.86 -4.98
C GLU A 26 2.10 7.81 -4.29
N GLN A 27 2.14 7.52 -2.98
CA GLN A 27 3.40 7.32 -2.25
C GLN A 27 4.19 6.15 -2.82
N LEU A 28 3.48 5.05 -3.10
CA LEU A 28 4.06 3.85 -3.69
C LEU A 28 4.65 4.17 -5.07
N GLY A 29 3.89 4.77 -5.97
CA GLY A 29 4.35 5.13 -7.32
C GLY A 29 5.47 6.18 -7.34
N LYS A 30 5.49 7.13 -6.39
CA LYS A 30 6.56 8.14 -6.27
C LYS A 30 7.86 7.60 -5.71
N ALA A 31 7.78 6.72 -4.71
CA ALA A 31 8.97 6.15 -4.10
C ALA A 31 9.50 5.00 -4.94
N LEU A 32 8.63 4.19 -5.55
CA LEU A 32 9.06 3.09 -6.40
C LEU A 32 9.75 3.61 -7.67
N PRO A 33 10.91 3.02 -8.02
CA PRO A 33 11.54 3.24 -9.33
C PRO A 33 10.59 2.85 -10.47
N ALA A 34 10.80 3.43 -11.65
CA ALA A 34 10.03 3.07 -12.86
C ALA A 34 10.07 1.57 -13.20
N GLU A 35 11.11 0.87 -12.74
CA GLU A 35 11.29 -0.57 -12.90
C GLU A 35 10.26 -1.40 -12.10
N PHE A 36 9.83 -0.88 -10.95
CA PHE A 36 8.81 -1.48 -10.06
C PHE A 36 7.40 -0.92 -10.28
N ASN A 37 7.26 0.15 -11.08
CA ASN A 37 5.95 0.70 -11.47
C ASN A 37 5.24 -0.15 -12.55
N LYS A 38 5.81 -1.30 -12.94
CA LYS A 38 5.10 -2.25 -13.81
C LYS A 38 4.01 -2.94 -13.03
N ALA A 39 2.83 -3.11 -13.64
CA ALA A 39 1.67 -3.75 -13.00
C ALA A 39 2.03 -5.08 -12.30
N ASP A 40 2.81 -5.94 -12.96
CA ASP A 40 3.29 -7.21 -12.41
C ASP A 40 4.11 -7.06 -11.11
N GLN A 41 5.03 -6.10 -11.10
CA GLN A 41 5.89 -5.84 -9.94
C GLN A 41 5.17 -5.07 -8.83
N LEU A 42 4.23 -4.21 -9.21
CA LEU A 42 3.36 -3.51 -8.27
C LEU A 42 2.53 -4.52 -7.47
N ASP A 43 2.02 -5.56 -8.12
CA ASP A 43 1.25 -6.64 -7.48
C ASP A 43 2.09 -7.40 -6.44
N ASP A 44 3.33 -7.77 -6.79
CA ASP A 44 4.28 -8.39 -5.86
C ASP A 44 4.59 -7.47 -4.66
N VAL A 45 4.79 -6.18 -4.93
CA VAL A 45 5.07 -5.18 -3.90
C VAL A 45 3.87 -5.01 -2.96
N ILE A 46 2.64 -4.95 -3.48
CA ILE A 46 1.40 -4.89 -2.70
C ILE A 46 1.29 -6.12 -1.79
N LYS A 47 1.57 -7.33 -2.30
CA LYS A 47 1.59 -8.56 -1.48
C LYS A 47 2.61 -8.49 -0.35
N ILE A 48 3.81 -7.96 -0.63
CA ILE A 48 4.84 -7.78 0.40
C ILE A 48 4.35 -6.80 1.48
N PHE A 49 3.72 -5.69 1.09
CA PHE A 49 3.17 -4.72 2.04
C PHE A 49 2.03 -5.32 2.87
N ASP A 50 1.12 -6.06 2.24
CA ASP A 50 0.02 -6.75 2.90
C ASP A 50 0.53 -7.76 3.94
N GLN A 51 1.53 -8.58 3.58
CA GLN A 51 2.21 -9.49 4.51
C GLN A 51 2.89 -8.78 5.69
N LEU A 52 3.28 -7.52 5.50
CA LEU A 52 3.85 -6.66 6.54
C LEU A 52 2.80 -5.90 7.35
N ASN A 53 1.51 -6.19 7.14
CA ASN A 53 0.37 -5.51 7.75
C ASN A 53 0.29 -4.02 7.35
N ILE A 54 0.61 -3.72 6.10
CA ILE A 54 0.57 -2.37 5.54
C ILE A 54 -0.48 -2.33 4.44
N ALA A 55 -1.59 -1.63 4.70
CA ALA A 55 -2.67 -1.49 3.73
C ALA A 55 -2.30 -0.52 2.59
N ILE A 56 -2.60 -0.87 1.35
CA ILE A 56 -2.41 0.03 0.20
C ILE A 56 -3.76 0.66 -0.16
N VAL A 57 -3.83 1.98 -0.11
CA VAL A 57 -5.07 2.75 -0.32
C VAL A 57 -4.94 3.76 -1.44
N ASN A 58 -6.07 4.17 -2.03
CA ASN A 58 -6.07 5.25 -3.01
C ASN A 58 -5.83 6.62 -2.36
N THR A 59 -6.45 6.85 -1.20
CA THR A 59 -6.39 8.12 -0.50
C THR A 59 -5.90 7.94 0.93
N PRO A 60 -5.23 8.94 1.53
CA PRO A 60 -4.85 8.87 2.93
C PRO A 60 -6.08 8.83 3.88
N GLU A 61 -7.25 9.29 3.43
CA GLU A 61 -8.50 9.20 4.19
C GLU A 61 -8.96 7.75 4.34
N ASP A 62 -8.91 6.95 3.26
CA ASP A 62 -9.18 5.50 3.32
C ASP A 62 -8.23 4.81 4.29
N GLY A 63 -6.94 5.12 4.20
CA GLY A 63 -5.93 4.56 5.10
C GLY A 63 -6.24 4.86 6.56
N LYS A 64 -6.62 6.10 6.86
CA LYS A 64 -7.05 6.50 8.19
C LYS A 64 -8.29 5.74 8.66
N LYS A 65 -9.29 5.54 7.81
CA LYS A 65 -10.49 4.78 8.16
C LYS A 65 -10.15 3.33 8.50
N ILE A 66 -9.24 2.70 7.76
CA ILE A 66 -8.79 1.32 8.03
C ILE A 66 -8.05 1.23 9.38
N MET A 67 -7.20 2.22 9.68
CA MET A 67 -6.51 2.30 10.98
C MET A 67 -7.46 2.53 12.15
N ASP A 68 -8.42 3.44 11.97
CA ASP A 68 -9.38 3.84 13.01
C ASP A 68 -10.45 2.77 13.24
N ALA A 69 -10.83 2.05 12.19
CA ALA A 69 -11.75 0.92 12.26
C ALA A 69 -11.13 -0.35 12.86
N GLY A 70 -9.83 -0.36 13.17
CA GLY A 70 -9.17 -1.47 13.87
C GLY A 70 -9.36 -2.80 13.17
N VAL A 71 -9.03 -2.86 11.87
CA VAL A 71 -9.19 -4.10 11.10
C VAL A 71 -8.17 -5.13 11.59
N GLU A 72 -8.64 -5.99 12.48
CA GLU A 72 -8.18 -7.36 12.63
C GLU A 72 -8.30 -7.99 11.24
N ASN A 73 -7.15 -8.34 10.66
CA ASN A 73 -7.00 -8.87 9.32
C ASN A 73 -7.66 -10.26 9.22
N ASP A 74 -8.97 -10.29 9.05
CA ASP A 74 -9.72 -11.44 8.56
C ASP A 74 -10.67 -10.93 7.48
N GLU A 75 -10.36 -11.35 6.26
CA GLU A 75 -11.19 -11.37 5.06
C GLU A 75 -12.62 -10.81 5.23
N GLU A 76 -12.88 -9.62 4.67
CA GLU A 76 -14.12 -9.25 3.94
C GLU A 76 -14.22 -7.72 3.82
N ILE A 77 -13.45 -7.11 2.92
CA ILE A 77 -13.87 -5.82 2.35
C ILE A 77 -14.99 -6.08 1.35
N ASN A 78 -16.19 -6.37 1.87
CA ASN A 78 -17.42 -6.21 1.12
C ASN A 78 -17.54 -4.70 0.80
N LEU A 79 -17.05 -4.33 -0.39
CA LEU A 79 -17.54 -3.15 -1.10
C LEU A 79 -19.01 -3.44 -1.44
N THR A 80 -19.90 -3.26 -0.46
CA THR A 80 -21.34 -3.34 -0.69
C THR A 80 -21.68 -2.29 -1.75
N GLU A 81 -22.25 -2.80 -2.83
CA GLU A 81 -22.81 -2.07 -3.95
C GLU A 81 -23.59 -0.84 -3.47
N ASN A 82 -23.12 0.35 -3.85
CA ASN A 82 -24.03 1.49 -4.01
C ASN A 82 -24.78 1.26 -5.32
N GLU A 83 -25.80 0.39 -5.28
CA GLU A 83 -26.99 0.57 -6.11
C GLU A 83 -27.68 1.86 -5.63
N GLU A 84 -27.50 2.96 -6.34
CA GLU A 84 -28.40 4.10 -6.28
C GLU A 84 -29.10 4.24 -7.64
N GLU A 85 -30.38 3.87 -7.59
CA GLU A 85 -31.56 4.16 -8.46
C GLU A 85 -31.39 4.92 -9.79
#